data_AF-A0A943JNF1-F1
#
_entry.id   AF-A0A943JNF1-F1
#
_cell.length_a   1.000
_cell.length_b   1.000
_cell.length_c   1.000
_cell.angle_alpha   90.00
_cell.angle_beta   90.00
_cell.angle_gamma   90.00
#
_symmetry.space_group_name_H-M   'P 1'
#
loop_
_entity.id
_entity.type
_entity.pdbx_description
1 polymer ?
#
loop_
_entity_poly.entity_id
_entity_poly.type
_entity_poly.pdbx_seq_one_letter_code
_entity_poly.pdbx_strand_id
1 'polypeptide(L)' 'MDVKIILSIVGALISLAAVVLIYNARKIVRERFSFGDQNSGALAVKTIGMVLFCVGMLIIFFNLT' A
#
# COMPACT_ATOMS: atom_id res chain seq x y z
N MET A 1 -22.41 -2.40 15.43
CA MET A 1 -21.60 -2.21 14.21
C MET A 1 -21.22 -3.58 13.71
N ASP A 2 -21.64 -3.94 12.50
CA ASP A 2 -21.34 -5.25 11.92
C ASP A 2 -19.83 -5.37 11.66
N VAL A 3 -19.25 -6.51 12.03
CA VAL A 3 -17.83 -6.81 11.85
C VAL A 3 -17.40 -6.64 10.38
N LYS A 4 -18.33 -6.87 9.45
CA LYS A 4 -18.18 -6.64 8.02
C LYS A 4 -17.82 -5.19 7.65
N ILE A 5 -18.49 -4.23 8.29
CA ILE A 5 -18.26 -2.80 8.06
C ILE A 5 -16.86 -2.41 8.56
N ILE A 6 -16.46 -2.94 9.73
CA ILE A 6 -15.14 -2.67 10.32
C ILE A 6 -14.03 -3.19 9.40
N LEU A 7 -14.15 -4.42 8.91
CA LEU A 7 -13.19 -5.03 7.98
C LEU A 7 -13.10 -4.28 6.64
N SER A 8 -14.22 -3.80 6.11
CA SER A 8 -14.23 -2.99 4.88
C SER A 8 -13.50 -1.65 5.06
N ILE A 9 -13.69 -0.99 6.22
CA ILE A 9 -12.97 0.25 6.56
C ILE A 9 -11.47 -0.01 6.69
N VAL A 10 -11.09 -1.09 7.38
CA VAL A 10 -9.68 -1.48 7.53
C VAL A 10 -9.05 -1.77 6.17
N GLY A 11 -9.73 -2.52 5.30
CA GLY A 11 -9.28 -2.79 3.92
C GLY A 11 -9.09 -1.49 3.12
N ALA A 12 -10.02 -0.54 3.24
CA ALA A 12 -9.91 0.77 2.58
C ALA A 12 -8.71 1.59 3.08
N LEU A 13 -8.45 1.59 4.38
CA LEU A 13 -7.29 2.27 4.97
C LEU A 13 -5.97 1.67 4.49
N ILE A 14 -5.87 0.34 4.41
CA ILE A 14 -4.68 -0.35 3.89
C ILE A 14 -4.45 0.01 2.42
N SER A 15 -5.50 -0.01 1.60
CA SER A 15 -5.43 0.39 0.18
C SER A 15 -4.99 1.84 0.02
N LEU A 16 -5.50 2.76 0.84
CA LEU A 16 -5.07 4.16 0.83
C LEU A 16 -3.60 4.32 1.21
N ALA A 17 -3.15 3.66 2.28
CA ALA A 17 -1.75 3.69 2.70
C ALA A 17 -0.82 3.13 1.61
N ALA A 18 -1.25 2.05 0.94
CA ALA A 18 -0.53 1.47 -0.19
C ALA A 18 -0.37 2.46 -1.36
N VAL A 19 -1.44 3.18 -1.73
CA VAL A 19 -1.38 4.21 -2.78
C VAL A 19 -0.41 5.34 -2.40
N VAL A 20 -0.44 5.81 -1.14
CA VAL A 20 0.50 6.84 -0.66
C VAL A 20 1.95 6.38 -0.77
N LEU A 21 2.22 5.11 -0.44
CA LEU A 21 3.53 4.46 -0.58
C LEU A 21 4.00 4.42 -2.03
N ILE A 22 3.14 4.02 -2.97
CA ILE A 22 3.46 3.95 -4.40
C ILE A 22 3.75 5.36 -4.95
N TYR A 23 2.90 6.33 -4.60
CA TYR A 23 2.99 7.69 -5.12
C TYR A 23 4.23 8.43 -4.60
N ASN A 24 4.54 8.26 -3.31
CA ASN A 24 5.68 8.90 -2.67
C ASN A 24 6.97 8.06 -2.68
N ALA A 25 7.00 6.94 -3.40
CA ALA A 25 8.13 5.99 -3.39
C ALA A 25 9.50 6.66 -3.59
N ARG A 26 9.63 7.63 -4.50
CA ARG A 26 10.90 8.36 -4.73
C ARG A 26 11.33 9.20 -3.53
N LYS A 27 10.38 9.90 -2.89
CA LYS A 27 10.65 10.72 -1.71
C LYS A 27 11.04 9.84 -0.52
N ILE A 28 10.30 8.75 -0.31
CA ILE A 28 10.56 7.77 0.74
C ILE A 28 11.95 7.16 0.58
N VAL A 29 12.31 6.72 -0.63
CA VAL A 29 13.62 6.14 -0.89
C VAL A 29 14.72 7.15 -0.65
N ARG A 30 14.59 8.39 -1.10
CA ARG A 30 15.60 9.42 -0.90
C ARG A 30 15.79 9.84 0.58
N GLU A 31 14.72 9.88 1.36
CA GLU A 31 14.74 10.37 2.76
C GLU A 31 15.00 9.26 3.78
N ARG A 32 14.57 8.02 3.52
CA ARG A 32 14.63 6.91 4.47
C ARG A 32 15.66 5.84 4.12
N PHE A 33 16.10 5.78 2.87
CA PHE A 33 17.05 4.77 2.43
C PHE A 33 18.27 5.41 1.76
N SER A 34 19.46 5.10 2.24
CA SER A 34 20.71 5.50 1.57
C SER A 34 21.05 4.54 0.42
N PHE A 35 20.09 4.26 -0.47
CA PHE A 35 20.37 3.46 -1.67
C PHE A 35 21.23 4.28 -2.62
N GLY A 36 22.40 3.74 -3.00
CA GLY A 36 23.24 4.32 -4.05
C GLY A 36 22.51 4.40 -5.40
N ASP A 37 21.58 3.48 -5.65
CA ASP A 37 20.65 3.50 -6.79
C ASP A 37 19.22 3.80 -6.32
N GLN A 38 18.83 5.08 -6.44
CA GLN A 38 17.49 5.53 -6.07
C GLN A 38 16.39 5.03 -7.01
N ASN A 39 16.73 4.61 -8.23
CA ASN A 39 15.75 4.15 -9.21
C ASN A 39 15.28 2.72 -8.87
N SER A 40 16.24 1.85 -8.60
CA SER A 40 16.01 0.48 -8.13
C SER A 40 15.29 0.46 -6.78
N GLY A 41 15.67 1.35 -5.85
CA GLY A 41 14.97 1.52 -4.58
C GLY A 41 13.52 1.97 -4.75
N ALA A 42 13.26 2.95 -5.63
CA ALA A 42 11.91 3.45 -5.88
C ALA A 42 11.02 2.39 -6.55
N LEU A 43 11.59 1.58 -7.44
CA LEU A 43 10.91 0.41 -8.02
C LEU A 43 10.51 -0.59 -6.93
N ALA A 44 11.43 -0.94 -6.01
CA ALA A 44 11.12 -1.86 -4.92
C ALA A 44 9.98 -1.36 -4.03
N VAL A 45 10.00 -0.07 -3.63
CA VAL A 45 8.94 0.52 -2.79
C VAL A 45 7.59 0.55 -3.53
N LYS A 46 7.59 0.83 -4.83
CA LYS A 46 6.36 0.76 -5.64
C LYS A 46 5.81 -0.66 -5.73
N THR A 47 6.67 -1.66 -5.94
CA THR A 47 6.25 -3.06 -6.02
C THR A 47 5.64 -3.53 -4.69
N ILE A 48 6.28 -3.20 -3.57
CA ILE A 48 5.74 -3.52 -2.22
C ILE A 48 4.39 -2.83 -2.01
N GLY A 49 4.29 -1.54 -2.36
CA GLY A 49 3.04 -0.81 -2.27
C GLY A 49 1.94 -1.43 -3.14
N MET A 50 2.26 -1.91 -4.34
CA MET A 50 1.30 -2.58 -5.23
C MET A 50 0.77 -3.88 -4.62
N VAL A 51 1.64 -4.70 -4.03
CA VAL A 51 1.22 -5.94 -3.33
C VAL A 51 0.30 -5.60 -2.16
N LEU A 52 0.65 -4.58 -1.37
CA LEU A 52 -0.17 -4.15 -0.23
C LEU A 52 -1.55 -3.64 -0.67
N PHE A 53 -1.62 -2.94 -1.81
CA PHE A 53 -2.87 -2.51 -2.42
C PHE A 53 -3.74 -3.70 -2.83
N CYS A 54 -3.16 -4.72 -3.48
CA CYS A 54 -3.89 -5.93 -3.84
C CYS A 54 -4.46 -6.65 -2.61
N VAL A 55 -3.71 -6.73 -1.51
CA VAL A 55 -4.19 -7.32 -0.25
C VAL A 55 -5.37 -6.52 0.32
N GLY A 56 -5.25 -5.19 0.38
CA GLY A 56 -6.35 -4.32 0.85
C GLY A 56 -7.62 -4.47 0.00
N MET A 57 -7.46 -4.57 -1.32
CA MET A 57 -8.55 -4.77 -2.27
C MET A 57 -9.23 -6.15 -2.08
N LEU A 58 -8.44 -7.21 -1.86
CA LEU A 58 -8.97 -8.56 -1.61
C LEU A 58 -9.78 -8.61 -0.32
N ILE A 59 -9.32 -7.94 0.75
CA ILE A 59 -10.06 -7.86 2.02
C ILE A 59 -11.43 -7.21 1.80
N ILE A 60 -11.50 -6.12 1.02
CA ILE A 60 -12.77 -5.47 0.70
C ILE A 60 -13.65 -6.40 -0.15
N PHE A 61 -13.09 -7.03 -1.18
CA PHE A 61 -13.83 -7.89 -2.11
C PHE A 61 -14.51 -9.09 -1.42
N PHE A 62 -13.79 -9.79 -0.55
CA PHE A 62 -14.32 -10.90 0.24
C PHE A 62 -15.30 -10.46 1.34
N ASN A 63 -15.32 -9.19 1.70
CA ASN A 63 -16.26 -8.67 2.70
C ASN A 63 -17.58 -8.20 2.07
N LEU A 64 -17.51 -7.70 0.83
CA LEU A 64 -18.65 -7.22 0.06
C LEU A 64 -19.46 -8.37 -0.54
N THR A 65 -18.79 -9.50 -0.85
CA THR A 65 -19.40 -10.75 -1.36
C THR A 65 -19.96 -11.57 -0.20
#